data_AF-A0A0K8RBA6-F1
#
_entry.id   AF-A0A0K8RBA6-F1
#
_cell.length_a   1.000
_cell.length_b   1.000
_cell.length_c   1.000
_cell.angle_alpha   90.00
_cell.angle_beta   90.00
_cell.angle_gamma   90.00
#
_symmetry.space_group_name_H-M   'P 1'
#
loop_
_entity.id
_entity.type
_entity.pdbx_description
1 polymer ?
#
loop_
_entity_poly.entity_id
_entity_poly.type
_entity_poly.pdbx_seq_one_letter_code
_entity_poly.pdbx_strand_id
1 'polypeptide(L)'
;MAARQFARLLGANADNIAGCKHSTYLMANNKSSPDKHTLSNCSKRNIQHKLQTINNCSCLRTDYSGPVNSTYLPSNFLNKTDICTLRHQNYTFCNQLGRKSKEAYVVGCSVACCEMCPLNTQNLYVILAPDGTTSDDCQLCLAGQCTNKAVTSSSSTAGSAVEN
;
A
#
# COMPACT_ATOMS: atom_id res chain seq x y z
N MET A 1 -6.50 5.60 5.32
CA MET A 1 -7.66 6.21 6.01
C MET A 1 -7.34 7.62 6.48
N ALA A 2 -6.28 7.84 7.26
CA ALA A 2 -5.88 9.18 7.71
C ALA A 2 -5.82 10.21 6.58
N ALA A 3 -5.06 9.93 5.50
CA ALA A 3 -4.95 10.83 4.35
C ALA A 3 -6.32 11.20 3.73
N ARG A 4 -7.26 10.26 3.68
CA ARG A 4 -8.62 10.50 3.16
C ARG A 4 -9.39 11.48 4.05
N GLN A 5 -9.25 11.37 5.38
CA GLN A 5 -9.92 12.28 6.31
C GLN A 5 -9.30 13.67 6.29
N PHE A 6 -7.98 13.77 6.22
CA PHE A 6 -7.30 15.06 6.04
C PHE A 6 -7.68 15.74 4.73
N ALA A 7 -7.77 14.99 3.63
CA ALA A 7 -8.25 15.55 2.36
C ALA A 7 -9.68 16.09 2.47
N ARG A 8 -10.58 15.41 3.21
CA ARG A 8 -11.94 15.93 3.49
C ARG A 8 -11.93 17.21 4.32
N LEU A 9 -11.10 17.29 5.36
CA LEU A 9 -10.92 18.52 6.15
C LEU A 9 -10.45 19.68 5.28
N LEU A 10 -9.61 19.39 4.28
CA LEU A 10 -9.14 20.36 3.29
C LEU A 10 -10.11 20.57 2.12
N GLY A 11 -11.37 20.12 2.23
CA GLY A 11 -12.41 20.41 1.25
C GLY A 11 -12.47 19.48 0.03
N ALA A 12 -11.65 18.42 -0.03
CA ALA A 12 -11.86 17.37 -1.02
C ALA A 12 -13.06 16.51 -0.60
N ASN A 13 -14.16 16.61 -1.33
CA ASN A 13 -15.28 15.69 -1.19
C ASN A 13 -14.92 14.30 -1.72
N ALA A 14 -15.76 13.31 -1.41
CA ALA A 14 -15.64 12.01 -2.04
C ALA A 14 -15.70 12.16 -3.56
N ASP A 15 -14.75 11.56 -4.28
CA ASP A 15 -14.90 11.44 -5.72
C ASP A 15 -16.19 10.62 -5.97
N ASN A 16 -17.09 11.12 -6.84
CA ASN A 16 -18.51 10.77 -7.03
C ASN A 16 -19.54 11.70 -6.37
N ILE A 17 -19.13 12.73 -5.61
CA ILE A 17 -20.01 13.80 -5.12
C ILE A 17 -19.40 15.15 -5.55
N ALA A 18 -20.22 16.06 -6.08
CA ALA A 18 -19.83 17.40 -6.55
C ALA A 18 -18.97 17.45 -7.85
N GLY A 19 -19.36 16.70 -8.90
CA GLY A 19 -18.81 16.87 -10.26
C GLY A 19 -17.48 16.15 -10.53
N CYS A 20 -16.89 15.50 -9.55
CA CYS A 20 -15.79 14.55 -9.77
C CYS A 20 -16.39 13.20 -10.22
N LYS A 21 -16.26 12.85 -11.52
CA LYS A 21 -16.75 11.56 -12.07
C LYS A 21 -16.08 10.37 -11.37
N HIS A 22 -16.67 9.17 -11.55
CA HIS A 22 -16.18 7.90 -10.99
C HIS A 22 -14.65 7.80 -10.98
N SER A 23 -14.11 7.44 -9.83
CA SER A 23 -12.70 7.55 -9.51
C SER A 23 -12.24 6.32 -8.75
N THR A 24 -11.01 5.91 -9.03
CA THR A 24 -10.25 4.89 -8.31
C THR A 24 -9.27 5.53 -7.30
N TYR A 25 -9.23 6.86 -7.20
CA TYR A 25 -8.26 7.59 -6.39
C TYR A 25 -8.61 7.61 -4.89
N LEU A 26 -7.73 8.15 -4.04
CA LEU A 26 -7.84 8.20 -2.57
C LEU A 26 -9.22 8.63 -2.04
N MET A 27 -9.93 9.50 -2.76
CA MET A 27 -11.22 10.05 -2.33
C MET A 27 -12.42 9.23 -2.79
N ALA A 28 -12.23 8.21 -3.63
CA ALA A 28 -13.27 7.29 -4.06
C ALA A 28 -13.99 6.62 -2.88
N ASN A 29 -15.29 6.36 -3.02
CA ASN A 29 -16.07 5.62 -2.01
C ASN A 29 -15.75 4.13 -1.92
N ASN A 30 -14.87 3.62 -2.79
CA ASN A 30 -14.36 2.26 -2.73
C ASN A 30 -13.10 2.17 -1.86
N LYS A 31 -13.05 1.18 -0.96
CA LYS A 31 -11.91 0.90 -0.08
C LYS A 31 -10.77 0.14 -0.79
N SER A 32 -11.09 -0.56 -1.88
CA SER A 32 -10.17 -1.41 -2.62
C SER A 32 -10.01 -0.87 -4.03
N SER A 33 -8.97 -0.06 -4.22
CA SER A 33 -8.64 0.53 -5.51
C SER A 33 -7.13 0.64 -5.68
N PRO A 34 -6.58 0.41 -6.90
CA PRO A 34 -5.15 0.54 -7.15
C PRO A 34 -4.64 1.96 -6.87
N ASP A 35 -5.42 2.99 -7.21
CA ASP A 35 -5.01 4.39 -7.07
C ASP A 35 -5.37 5.02 -5.72
N LYS A 36 -5.75 4.21 -4.72
CA LYS A 36 -6.18 4.69 -3.39
C LYS A 36 -5.13 5.49 -2.62
N HIS A 37 -3.89 5.52 -3.10
CA HIS A 37 -2.77 6.27 -2.53
C HIS A 37 -2.53 7.62 -3.21
N THR A 38 -3.26 7.91 -4.29
CA THR A 38 -3.07 9.11 -5.12
C THR A 38 -4.33 9.98 -5.06
N LEU A 39 -4.16 11.31 -5.00
CA LEU A 39 -5.28 12.24 -5.13
C LEU A 39 -5.69 12.41 -6.59
N SER A 40 -7.00 12.39 -6.88
CA SER A 40 -7.53 12.78 -8.18
C SER A 40 -7.24 14.26 -8.48
N ASN A 41 -7.22 14.65 -9.76
CA ASN A 41 -7.09 16.06 -10.14
C ASN A 41 -8.24 16.92 -9.57
N CYS A 42 -9.43 16.34 -9.38
CA CYS A 42 -10.55 17.03 -8.76
C CYS A 42 -10.27 17.35 -7.29
N SER A 43 -9.82 16.33 -6.54
CA SER A 43 -9.44 16.49 -5.13
C SER A 43 -8.31 17.50 -4.95
N LYS A 44 -7.28 17.46 -5.82
CA LYS A 44 -6.18 18.43 -5.81
C LYS A 44 -6.68 19.87 -5.96
N ARG A 45 -7.56 20.14 -6.94
CA ARG A 45 -8.12 21.49 -7.17
C ARG A 45 -8.92 21.99 -5.98
N ASN A 46 -9.76 21.14 -5.38
CA ASN A 46 -10.58 21.54 -4.23
C ASN A 46 -9.72 21.87 -3.01
N ILE A 47 -8.69 21.06 -2.74
CA ILE A 47 -7.71 21.32 -1.67
C ILE A 47 -6.99 22.64 -1.92
N GLN A 48 -6.51 22.89 -3.14
CA GLN A 48 -5.85 24.14 -3.51
C GLN A 48 -6.75 25.36 -3.29
N HIS A 49 -8.00 25.31 -3.74
CA HIS A 49 -8.97 26.39 -3.54
C HIS A 49 -9.24 26.65 -2.04
N LYS A 50 -9.39 25.58 -1.26
CA LYS A 50 -9.58 25.69 0.19
C LYS A 50 -8.34 26.29 0.87
N LEU A 51 -7.13 25.88 0.50
CA LEU A 51 -5.89 26.44 1.00
C LEU A 51 -5.74 27.92 0.65
N GLN A 52 -6.09 28.35 -0.58
CA GLN A 52 -6.12 29.77 -0.95
C GLN A 52 -7.10 30.57 -0.08
N THR A 53 -8.26 29.99 0.22
CA THR A 53 -9.26 30.62 1.10
C THR A 53 -8.78 30.71 2.55
N ILE A 54 -8.12 29.65 3.06
CA ILE A 54 -7.63 29.60 4.44
C ILE A 54 -6.29 30.33 4.61
N ASN A 55 -5.53 30.63 3.55
CA ASN A 55 -4.28 31.39 3.68
C ASN A 55 -4.49 32.76 4.38
N ASN A 56 -5.73 33.26 4.36
CA ASN A 56 -6.14 34.48 5.07
C ASN A 56 -6.60 34.24 6.53
N CYS A 57 -6.65 32.99 7.00
CA CYS A 57 -7.09 32.55 8.33
C CYS A 57 -5.98 31.67 8.96
N SER A 58 -5.29 32.19 9.98
CA SER A 58 -4.01 31.70 10.53
C SER A 58 -3.96 30.29 11.16
N CYS A 59 -4.98 29.44 10.99
CA CYS A 59 -5.07 28.14 11.67
C CYS A 59 -4.23 27.02 11.05
N LEU A 60 -3.71 27.20 9.84
CA LEU A 60 -2.83 26.24 9.16
C LEU A 60 -1.49 26.90 8.85
N ARG A 61 -0.46 26.53 9.61
CA ARG A 61 0.93 26.86 9.29
C ARG A 61 1.44 25.94 8.19
N THR A 62 1.54 26.46 6.98
CA THR A 62 2.08 25.76 5.81
C THR A 62 3.60 25.90 5.69
N ASP A 63 4.20 26.79 6.48
CA ASP A 63 5.64 27.08 6.55
C ASP A 63 6.40 26.14 7.50
N TYR A 64 5.68 25.37 8.32
CA TYR A 64 6.31 24.46 9.27
C TYR A 64 6.78 23.18 8.57
N SER A 65 8.09 23.06 8.40
CA SER A 65 8.76 21.79 8.15
C SER A 65 9.37 21.30 9.46
N GLY A 66 8.66 20.42 10.17
CA GLY A 66 9.27 19.65 11.24
C GLY A 66 10.34 18.69 10.67
N PRO A 67 11.26 18.17 11.49
CA PRO A 67 12.20 17.14 11.05
C PRO A 67 11.43 15.86 10.73
N VAL A 68 10.96 15.73 9.50
CA VAL A 68 10.52 14.45 8.95
C VAL A 68 11.78 13.77 8.47
N ASN A 69 12.25 12.77 9.22
CA ASN A 69 13.37 11.97 8.77
C ASN A 69 12.93 11.10 7.60
N SER A 70 13.11 11.63 6.38
CA SER A 70 12.75 10.98 5.12
C SER A 70 13.57 9.73 4.81
N THR A 71 14.59 9.44 5.62
CA THR A 71 15.43 8.24 5.47
C THR A 71 14.69 6.97 5.89
N TYR A 72 13.71 7.07 6.80
CA TYR A 72 13.00 5.90 7.30
C TYR A 72 11.70 5.65 6.54
N LEU A 73 11.57 4.43 6.05
CA LEU A 73 10.37 3.87 5.47
C LEU A 73 9.60 3.03 6.52
N PRO A 74 8.28 2.85 6.37
CA PRO A 74 7.45 2.07 7.30
C PRO A 74 8.01 0.68 7.63
N SER A 75 8.60 0.00 6.64
CA SER A 75 9.27 -1.30 6.82
C SER A 75 10.41 -1.28 7.85
N ASN A 76 11.11 -0.16 8.03
CA ASN A 76 12.18 -0.05 9.03
C ASN A 76 11.67 -0.23 10.47
N PHE A 77 10.39 0.03 10.71
CA PHE A 77 9.74 -0.11 12.02
C PHE A 77 8.91 -1.39 12.14
N LEU A 78 8.59 -2.04 11.02
CA LEU A 78 7.67 -3.19 10.95
C LEU A 78 8.34 -4.50 10.53
N ASN A 79 9.67 -4.51 10.32
CA ASN A 79 10.42 -5.66 9.81
C ASN A 79 10.25 -6.98 10.61
N LYS A 80 9.95 -6.89 11.91
CA LYS A 80 9.73 -8.04 12.80
C LYS A 80 8.28 -8.17 13.27
N THR A 81 7.40 -7.27 12.80
CA THR A 81 6.02 -7.21 13.26
C THR A 81 5.15 -8.03 12.31
N ASP A 82 4.32 -8.93 12.87
CA ASP A 82 3.27 -9.57 12.09
C ASP A 82 2.20 -8.54 11.72
N ILE A 83 2.37 -7.90 10.56
CA ILE A 83 1.47 -6.85 10.08
C ILE A 83 0.06 -7.36 9.79
N CYS A 84 -0.16 -8.68 9.70
CA CYS A 84 -1.50 -9.25 9.58
C CYS A 84 -2.29 -9.06 10.89
N THR A 85 -1.62 -9.20 12.04
CA THR A 85 -2.25 -9.00 13.36
C THR A 85 -2.69 -7.55 13.59
N LEU A 86 -1.98 -6.58 13.00
CA LEU A 86 -2.35 -5.15 13.07
C LEU A 86 -3.70 -4.85 12.42
N ARG A 87 -4.14 -5.70 11.48
CA ARG A 87 -5.43 -5.56 10.81
C ARG A 87 -6.53 -6.34 11.53
N HIS A 88 -6.21 -7.55 11.98
CA HIS A 88 -7.11 -8.37 12.77
C HIS A 88 -6.31 -9.33 13.64
N GLN A 89 -6.56 -9.34 14.95
CA GLN A 89 -5.80 -10.12 15.94
C GLN A 89 -5.73 -11.64 15.66
N ASN A 90 -6.73 -12.19 14.97
CA ASN A 90 -6.73 -13.61 14.60
C ASN A 90 -5.97 -13.91 13.30
N TYR A 91 -5.32 -12.94 12.65
CA TYR A 91 -4.63 -13.16 11.37
C TYR A 91 -3.12 -13.19 11.55
N THR A 92 -2.45 -14.05 10.80
CA THR A 92 -0.99 -14.19 10.79
C THR A 92 -0.45 -14.40 9.38
N PHE A 93 0.86 -14.31 9.21
CA PHE A 93 1.52 -14.57 7.94
C PHE A 93 1.28 -15.97 7.39
N CYS A 94 1.15 -16.03 6.08
CA CYS A 94 1.04 -17.28 5.33
C CYS A 94 2.00 -17.32 4.17
N ASN A 95 2.70 -18.46 4.01
CA ASN A 95 3.53 -18.72 2.83
C ASN A 95 2.79 -19.52 1.75
N GLN A 96 1.71 -20.21 2.11
CA GLN A 96 0.82 -20.95 1.22
C GLN A 96 -0.61 -20.88 1.76
N LEU A 97 -1.61 -21.16 0.91
CA LEU A 97 -3.01 -21.27 1.32
C LEU A 97 -3.15 -22.22 2.52
N GLY A 98 -3.60 -21.68 3.66
CA GLY A 98 -3.82 -22.44 4.89
C GLY A 98 -2.56 -22.85 5.68
N ARG A 99 -1.36 -22.40 5.30
CA ARG A 99 -0.11 -22.68 6.04
C ARG A 99 0.48 -21.43 6.65
N LYS A 100 0.61 -21.45 7.98
CA LYS A 100 1.22 -20.38 8.78
C LYS A 100 2.73 -20.31 8.51
N SER A 101 3.26 -19.09 8.54
CA SER A 101 4.71 -18.81 8.46
C SER A 101 5.13 -17.93 9.63
N LYS A 102 6.40 -18.04 10.04
CA LYS A 102 6.99 -17.13 11.05
C LYS A 102 7.40 -15.79 10.44
N GLU A 103 7.50 -15.73 9.11
CA GLU A 103 7.95 -14.56 8.35
C GLU A 103 6.96 -14.25 7.22
N ALA A 104 6.92 -12.98 6.83
CA ALA A 104 6.06 -12.51 5.75
C ALA A 104 6.49 -13.13 4.42
N TYR A 105 5.55 -13.78 3.73
CA TYR A 105 5.75 -14.14 2.33
C TYR A 105 5.22 -12.99 1.46
N VAL A 106 6.13 -12.31 0.78
CA VAL A 106 5.86 -11.12 -0.02
C VAL A 106 5.98 -11.46 -1.49
N VAL A 107 4.95 -11.20 -2.28
CA VAL A 107 4.95 -11.36 -3.74
C VAL A 107 4.40 -10.10 -4.37
N GLY A 108 5.17 -9.47 -5.27
CA GLY A 108 4.74 -8.24 -5.95
C GLY A 108 4.23 -7.17 -4.97
N CYS A 109 4.92 -6.99 -3.84
CA CYS A 109 4.55 -6.05 -2.77
C CYS A 109 3.20 -6.31 -2.09
N SER A 110 2.75 -7.56 -2.12
CA SER A 110 1.57 -8.04 -1.42
C SER A 110 1.94 -9.11 -0.39
N VAL A 111 1.29 -9.09 0.76
CA VAL A 111 1.48 -10.07 1.84
C VAL A 111 0.20 -10.84 2.06
N ALA A 112 0.32 -12.16 2.10
CA ALA A 112 -0.77 -13.07 2.41
C ALA A 112 -0.95 -13.22 3.92
N CYS A 113 -2.18 -13.05 4.38
CA CYS A 113 -2.61 -13.22 5.76
C CYS A 113 -3.69 -14.29 5.85
N CYS A 114 -3.58 -15.24 6.78
CA CYS A 114 -4.64 -16.20 7.06
C CYS A 114 -5.15 -16.09 8.48
N GLU A 115 -6.43 -16.41 8.64
CA GLU A 115 -7.07 -16.53 9.93
C GLU A 115 -6.59 -17.76 10.72
N MET A 116 -6.33 -17.57 12.00
CA MET A 116 -6.02 -18.59 12.99
C MET A 116 -7.33 -19.24 13.47
N CYS A 117 -7.96 -20.06 12.64
CA CYS A 117 -9.18 -20.78 13.04
C CYS A 117 -8.89 -22.28 13.31
N PRO A 118 -9.50 -22.88 14.35
CA PRO A 118 -9.48 -24.33 14.58
C PRO A 118 -10.46 -25.09 13.66
N LEU A 119 -11.43 -24.39 13.09
CA LEU A 119 -12.36 -24.89 12.08
C LEU A 119 -11.79 -24.52 10.71
N ASN A 120 -11.67 -25.48 9.80
CA ASN A 120 -11.04 -25.40 8.47
C ASN A 120 -11.64 -24.36 7.48
N THR A 121 -12.35 -23.34 7.94
CA THR A 121 -12.74 -22.18 7.13
C THR A 121 -11.52 -21.30 6.87
N GLN A 122 -10.87 -21.53 5.74
CA GLN A 122 -9.67 -20.80 5.32
C GLN A 122 -10.04 -19.43 4.74
N ASN A 123 -10.06 -18.39 5.57
CA ASN A 123 -10.12 -17.02 5.08
C ASN A 123 -8.71 -16.53 4.74
N LEU A 124 -8.43 -16.41 3.45
CA LEU A 124 -7.23 -15.74 2.94
C LEU A 124 -7.54 -14.26 2.70
N TYR A 125 -6.66 -13.41 3.18
CA TYR A 125 -6.72 -11.98 2.91
C TYR A 125 -5.35 -11.47 2.46
N VAL A 126 -5.33 -10.54 1.50
CA VAL A 126 -4.08 -9.96 0.98
C VAL A 126 -3.99 -8.46 1.34
N ILE A 127 -2.93 -8.10 2.07
CA ILE A 127 -2.56 -6.71 2.36
C ILE A 127 -1.40 -6.27 1.46
N LEU A 128 -1.21 -4.95 1.34
CA LEU A 128 0.02 -4.41 0.75
C LEU A 128 1.16 -4.51 1.77
N ALA A 129 2.34 -4.83 1.27
CA ALA A 129 3.57 -4.73 2.04
C ALA A 129 3.83 -3.25 2.42
N PRO A 130 4.36 -2.97 3.61
CA PRO A 130 4.80 -1.63 3.97
C PRO A 130 5.84 -1.09 3.00
N ASP A 131 5.82 0.21 2.73
CA ASP A 131 6.87 0.82 1.90
C ASP A 131 8.26 0.56 2.50
N GLY A 132 9.21 0.26 1.62
CA GLY A 132 10.56 -0.17 1.95
C GLY A 132 10.75 -1.68 2.17
N THR A 133 9.68 -2.47 2.12
CA THR A 133 9.80 -3.94 2.15
C THR A 133 10.58 -4.44 0.94
N THR A 134 11.43 -5.44 1.15
CA THR A 134 12.19 -6.14 0.11
C THR A 134 11.82 -7.62 0.11
N SER A 135 11.97 -8.28 -1.04
CA SER A 135 11.69 -9.71 -1.22
C SER A 135 12.53 -10.28 -2.36
N ASP A 136 12.54 -11.61 -2.49
CA ASP A 136 13.30 -12.30 -3.53
C ASP A 136 12.91 -11.89 -4.95
N ASP A 137 11.64 -11.50 -5.15
CA ASP A 137 11.08 -11.06 -6.43
C ASP A 137 11.01 -9.53 -6.56
N CYS A 138 11.30 -8.77 -5.50
CA CYS A 138 11.18 -7.32 -5.49
C CYS A 138 12.28 -6.60 -4.69
N GLN A 139 13.03 -5.75 -5.39
CA GLN A 139 14.12 -4.98 -4.79
C GLN A 139 13.62 -4.00 -3.71
N LEU A 140 12.49 -3.33 -3.94
CA LEU A 140 11.92 -2.37 -3.00
C LEU A 140 10.45 -2.11 -3.34
N CYS A 141 9.59 -2.25 -2.33
CA CYS A 141 8.18 -1.90 -2.42
C CYS A 141 7.95 -0.43 -2.11
N LEU A 142 7.31 0.29 -3.03
CA LEU A 142 6.87 1.67 -2.86
C LEU A 142 5.46 1.86 -3.42
N ALA A 143 4.56 2.43 -2.62
CA ALA A 143 3.16 2.64 -2.96
C ALA A 143 2.45 1.37 -3.46
N GLY A 144 2.82 0.21 -2.91
CA GLY A 144 2.27 -1.09 -3.32
C GLY A 144 2.75 -1.59 -4.68
N GLN A 145 3.76 -0.96 -5.27
CA GLN A 145 4.40 -1.39 -6.51
C GLN A 145 5.87 -1.76 -6.26
N CYS A 146 6.35 -2.70 -7.06
CA CYS A 146 7.75 -3.06 -7.05
C CYS A 146 8.55 -2.11 -7.94
N THR A 147 9.58 -1.49 -7.39
CA THR A 147 10.46 -0.57 -8.13
C THR A 147 11.30 -1.29 -9.19
N ASN A 148 11.82 -2.48 -8.87
CA ASN A 148 12.52 -3.38 -9.80
C ASN A 148 12.20 -4.82 -9.42
N LYS A 149 11.65 -5.58 -10.36
CA LYS A 149 11.50 -7.02 -10.19
C LYS A 149 12.88 -7.64 -10.29
N ALA A 150 13.28 -8.41 -9.28
CA ALA A 150 14.50 -9.19 -9.40
C ALA A 150 14.26 -10.24 -10.49
N VAL A 151 14.90 -10.07 -11.65
CA VAL A 151 14.88 -11.08 -12.70
C VAL A 151 15.66 -12.25 -12.15
N THR A 152 14.97 -13.26 -11.63
CA THR A 152 15.54 -14.60 -11.58
C THR A 152 15.75 -14.99 -13.03
N SER A 153 16.98 -14.87 -13.47
CA SER A 153 17.44 -15.45 -14.72
C SER A 153 17.32 -16.96 -14.54
N SER A 154 16.16 -17.50 -14.87
CA SER A 154 16.06 -18.89 -15.29
C SER A 154 16.84 -18.98 -16.59
N SER A 155 18.16 -19.19 -16.47
CA SER A 155 18.97 -19.68 -17.56
C SER A 155 18.39 -21.02 -17.96
N SER A 156 17.51 -21.03 -18.95
CA SER A 156 17.19 -22.22 -19.71
C SER A 156 18.48 -22.67 -20.37
N THR A 157 19.16 -23.65 -19.78
CA THR A 157 20.07 -24.52 -20.53
C THR A 157 19.22 -25.34 -21.50
N ALA A 158 18.86 -24.70 -22.62
CA ALA A 158 18.58 -25.38 -23.87
C ALA A 158 19.94 -25.57 -24.57
N GLY A 159 20.63 -26.64 -24.21
CA GLY A 159 21.72 -27.17 -25.01
C GLY A 159 21.18 -28.28 -25.90
N SER A 160 20.71 -27.93 -27.10
CA SER A 160 20.57 -28.90 -28.20
C SER A 160 21.94 -29.12 -28.82
N ALA A 161 22.34 -30.38 -29.00
CA ALA A 161 22.95 -30.86 -30.24
C ALA A 161 23.10 -32.39 -30.20
N VAL A 162 22.44 -33.03 -31.16
CA VAL A 162 22.69 -34.39 -31.63
C VAL A 162 23.98 -34.39 -32.46
N GLU A 163 24.88 -35.33 -32.19
CA GLU A 163 25.95 -35.90 -33.04
C GLU A 163 26.58 -37.03 -32.18
N ASN A 164 26.72 -38.30 -32.55
CA ASN A 164 26.75 -39.03 -33.82
C ASN A 164 25.88 -40.28 -33.77
#